data_AF-X6LB00-F1
#
_entry.id   AF-X6LB00-F1
#
_cell.length_a   1.000
_cell.length_b   1.000
_cell.length_c   1.000
_cell.angle_alpha   90.00
_cell.angle_beta   90.00
_cell.angle_gamma   90.00
#
_symmetry.space_group_name_H-M   'P 1'
#
loop_
_entity.id
_entity.type
_entity.pdbx_description
1 polymer ?
#
loop_
_entity_poly.entity_id
_entity_poly.type
_entity_poly.pdbx_seq_one_letter_code
_entity_poly.pdbx_strand_id
1 'polypeptide(L)'
;KIYIGTGSNNITTNIEFGADITCCEMTVASNLIKGIKSEWALLKRHSSEDLFGIQIASGYVDNTCYALETMEKFGVSYDFIDLNVGCPLEEICAMRLFLFACLFIYFVCSFSYFIFIL
;
A
#
# COMPACT_ATOMS: atom_id res chain seq x y z
N LYS A 1 -17.06 -3.24 3.46
CA LYS A 1 -16.81 -1.91 2.87
C LYS A 1 -15.34 -1.59 3.02
N ILE A 2 -14.65 -1.34 1.91
CA ILE A 2 -13.23 -0.97 1.90
C ILE A 2 -13.13 0.53 1.77
N TYR A 3 -12.30 1.17 2.58
CA TYR A 3 -12.01 2.60 2.50
C TYR A 3 -10.52 2.83 2.25
N ILE A 4 -10.20 3.53 1.16
CA ILE A 4 -8.83 3.90 0.79
C ILE A 4 -8.62 5.38 1.10
N GLY A 5 -7.47 5.72 1.66
CA GLY A 5 -7.09 7.11 1.92
C GLY A 5 -7.41 7.58 3.33
N THR A 6 -7.22 6.70 4.31
CA THR A 6 -7.49 7.02 5.72
C THR A 6 -6.34 7.86 6.32
N GLY A 7 -6.25 9.14 5.93
CA GLY A 7 -5.40 10.10 6.65
C GLY A 7 -5.79 10.16 8.12
N SER A 8 -4.82 10.40 9.02
CA SER A 8 -4.99 10.28 10.49
C SER A 8 -6.22 10.96 11.11
N ASN A 9 -6.76 11.98 10.44
CA ASN A 9 -7.89 12.78 10.93
C ASN A 9 -9.27 12.17 10.58
N ASN A 10 -9.33 11.21 9.65
CA ASN A 10 -10.58 10.61 9.16
C ASN A 10 -10.70 9.10 9.46
N ILE A 11 -9.74 8.51 10.20
CA ILE A 11 -9.73 7.07 10.45
C ILE A 11 -10.92 6.66 11.33
N THR A 12 -11.11 7.35 12.46
CA THR A 12 -12.21 7.06 13.40
C THR A 12 -13.57 7.22 12.74
N THR A 13 -13.74 8.25 11.89
CA THR A 13 -15.01 8.49 11.20
C THR A 13 -15.31 7.39 10.19
N ASN A 14 -14.32 6.91 9.41
CA ASN A 14 -14.54 5.81 8.47
C ASN A 14 -14.97 4.51 9.15
N ILE A 15 -14.37 4.18 10.31
CA ILE A 15 -14.76 3.02 11.12
C ILE A 15 -16.16 3.22 11.70
N GLU A 16 -16.49 4.41 12.21
CA GLU A 16 -17.84 4.76 12.67
C GLU A 16 -18.92 4.65 11.57
N PHE A 17 -18.55 4.90 10.31
CA PHE A 17 -19.44 4.71 9.15
C PHE A 17 -19.49 3.26 8.62
N GLY A 18 -18.84 2.32 9.31
CA GLY A 18 -18.90 0.88 9.05
C GLY A 18 -17.92 0.41 7.97
N ALA A 19 -16.70 0.94 7.94
CA ALA A 19 -15.60 0.36 7.19
C ALA A 19 -15.19 -1.00 7.81
N ASP A 20 -15.14 -2.05 6.97
CA ASP A 20 -14.68 -3.38 7.40
C ASP A 20 -13.18 -3.57 7.12
N ILE A 21 -12.66 -2.82 6.13
CA ILE A 21 -11.27 -2.87 5.67
C ILE A 21 -10.83 -1.43 5.40
N THR A 22 -9.64 -1.07 5.85
CA THR A 22 -9.04 0.25 5.58
C THR A 22 -7.69 0.11 4.90
N CYS A 23 -7.36 1.06 4.05
CA CYS A 23 -6.04 1.21 3.46
C CYS A 23 -5.54 2.64 3.67
N CYS A 24 -4.22 2.78 3.88
CA CYS A 24 -3.59 4.09 3.88
C CYS A 24 -3.77 4.80 2.52
N GLU A 25 -3.46 6.09 2.48
CA GLU A 25 -3.25 6.78 1.21
C GLU A 25 -2.09 6.15 0.43
N MET A 26 -2.12 6.30 -0.89
CA MET A 26 -1.10 5.72 -1.78
C MET A 26 0.30 6.19 -1.42
N THR A 27 1.22 5.26 -1.25
CA THR A 27 2.65 5.51 -1.13
C THR A 27 3.41 5.03 -2.36
N VAL A 28 4.51 5.70 -2.73
CA VAL A 28 5.35 5.28 -3.85
C VAL A 28 6.58 4.53 -3.33
N ALA A 29 6.81 3.30 -3.80
CA ALA A 29 7.89 2.43 -3.32
C ALA A 29 9.25 3.12 -3.30
N SER A 30 9.60 3.86 -4.35
CA SER A 30 10.88 4.58 -4.42
C SER A 30 11.04 5.65 -3.34
N ASN A 31 9.95 6.26 -2.86
CA ASN A 31 10.01 7.29 -1.83
C ASN A 31 10.16 6.68 -0.43
N LEU A 32 9.54 5.52 -0.19
CA LEU A 32 9.78 4.73 1.03
C LEU A 32 11.25 4.35 1.16
N ILE A 33 11.83 3.84 0.08
CA ILE A 33 13.25 3.46 0.00
C ILE A 33 14.17 4.64 0.30
N LYS A 34 13.82 5.82 -0.22
CA LYS A 34 14.56 7.07 0.03
C LYS A 34 14.36 7.64 1.44
N GLY A 35 13.47 7.06 2.26
CA GLY A 35 13.21 7.54 3.61
C GLY A 35 12.39 8.84 3.66
N ILE A 36 11.58 9.12 2.64
CA ILE A 36 10.76 10.35 2.61
C ILE A 36 9.72 10.32 3.72
N LYS A 37 9.90 11.16 4.74
CA LYS A 37 9.12 11.13 5.98
C LYS A 37 7.60 11.20 5.78
N SER A 38 7.13 11.96 4.79
CA SER A 38 5.69 12.09 4.51
C SER A 38 5.06 10.77 4.08
N GLU A 39 5.79 9.93 3.34
CA GLU A 39 5.32 8.61 2.90
C GLU A 39 5.27 7.63 4.07
N TRP A 40 6.31 7.66 4.91
CA TRP A 40 6.37 6.84 6.12
C TRP A 40 5.25 7.17 7.11
N ALA A 41 4.79 8.43 7.14
CA ALA A 41 3.68 8.84 7.98
C ALA A 41 2.34 8.20 7.57
N LEU A 42 2.18 7.82 6.29
CA LEU A 42 0.97 7.16 5.79
C LEU A 42 0.85 5.71 6.28
N LEU A 43 1.97 5.07 6.61
CA LEU A 43 2.00 3.64 6.95
C LEU A 43 1.56 3.33 8.39
N LYS A 44 1.07 4.33 9.12
CA LYS A 44 0.75 4.20 10.53
C LYS A 44 -0.70 3.73 10.72
N ARG A 45 -0.84 2.46 11.12
CA ARG A 45 -2.11 1.88 11.59
C ARG A 45 -2.64 2.61 12.83
N HIS A 46 -3.94 2.87 12.84
CA HIS A 46 -4.68 3.30 14.02
C HIS A 46 -5.21 2.09 14.81
N SER A 47 -5.33 2.23 16.13
CA SER A 47 -5.77 1.14 17.00
C SER A 47 -7.19 0.66 16.76
N SER A 48 -8.01 1.45 16.06
CA SER A 48 -9.40 1.11 15.72
C SER A 48 -9.56 0.43 14.35
N GLU A 49 -8.46 0.20 13.63
CA GLU A 49 -8.49 -0.48 12.33
C GLU A 49 -8.29 -1.99 12.53
N ASP A 50 -9.35 -2.77 12.34
CA ASP A 50 -9.34 -4.23 12.51
C ASP A 50 -8.63 -4.95 11.36
N LEU A 51 -8.80 -4.48 10.12
CA LEU A 51 -8.08 -4.97 8.95
C LEU A 51 -7.49 -3.80 8.16
N PHE A 52 -6.18 -3.62 8.25
CA PHE A 52 -5.45 -2.48 7.70
C PHE A 52 -4.47 -2.91 6.61
N GLY A 53 -4.53 -2.27 5.44
CA GLY A 53 -3.62 -2.49 4.34
C GLY A 53 -2.82 -1.26 3.95
N ILE A 54 -1.74 -1.50 3.20
CA ILE A 54 -0.92 -0.42 2.63
C ILE A 54 -1.06 -0.43 1.13
N GLN A 55 -1.48 0.71 0.58
CA GLN A 55 -1.57 0.91 -0.87
C GLN A 55 -0.24 1.41 -1.43
N ILE A 56 0.45 0.61 -2.23
CA ILE A 56 1.76 0.91 -2.81
C ILE A 56 1.72 1.02 -4.33
N ALA A 57 2.37 2.04 -4.87
CA ALA A 57 2.61 2.22 -6.30
C ALA A 57 4.08 1.96 -6.64
N SER A 58 4.32 1.15 -7.67
CA SER A 58 5.65 0.84 -8.17
C SER A 58 5.60 0.31 -9.61
N GLY A 59 6.63 0.62 -10.40
CA GLY A 59 6.82 0.05 -11.75
C GLY A 59 7.79 -1.12 -11.82
N TYR A 60 8.40 -1.51 -10.69
CA TYR A 60 9.48 -2.50 -10.65
C TYR A 60 9.33 -3.47 -9.47
N VAL A 61 9.54 -4.77 -9.72
CA VAL A 61 9.42 -5.84 -8.70
C VAL A 61 10.45 -5.65 -7.61
N ASP A 62 11.71 -5.47 -7.98
CA ASP A 62 12.82 -5.30 -7.02
C ASP A 62 12.59 -4.12 -6.07
N ASN A 63 12.11 -2.98 -6.60
CA ASN A 63 11.78 -1.83 -5.77
C ASN A 63 10.63 -2.13 -4.80
N THR A 64 9.62 -2.87 -5.24
CA THR A 64 8.47 -3.22 -4.40
C THR A 64 8.93 -4.16 -3.29
N CYS A 65 9.65 -5.23 -3.62
CA CYS A 65 10.18 -6.17 -2.64
C CYS A 65 11.11 -5.48 -1.63
N TYR A 66 12.00 -4.60 -2.10
CA TYR A 66 12.92 -3.88 -1.21
C TYR A 66 12.18 -2.88 -0.30
N ALA A 67 11.13 -2.22 -0.79
CA ALA A 67 10.29 -1.35 0.04
C ALA A 67 9.57 -2.15 1.13
N LEU A 68 8.98 -3.30 0.79
CA LEU A 68 8.30 -4.19 1.74
C LEU A 68 9.27 -4.74 2.80
N GLU A 69 10.45 -5.24 2.39
CA GLU A 69 11.48 -5.70 3.31
C GLU A 69 11.94 -4.57 4.26
N THR A 70 12.03 -3.34 3.74
CA THR A 70 12.37 -2.17 4.56
C THR A 70 11.26 -1.90 5.58
N MET A 71 9.99 -1.93 5.18
CA MET A 71 8.85 -1.75 6.08
C MET A 71 8.81 -2.81 7.20
N GLU A 72 9.06 -4.08 6.88
CA GLU A 72 9.16 -5.15 7.87
C GLU A 72 10.30 -4.90 8.86
N LYS A 73 11.48 -4.51 8.38
CA LYS A 73 12.64 -4.17 9.24
C LYS A 73 12.35 -3.02 10.22
N PHE A 74 11.53 -2.05 9.82
CA PHE A 74 11.13 -0.93 10.66
C PHE A 74 9.87 -1.21 11.50
N GLY A 75 9.31 -2.42 11.44
CA GLY A 75 8.19 -2.84 12.27
C GLY A 75 6.86 -2.18 11.90
N VAL A 76 6.65 -1.86 10.61
CA VAL A 76 5.36 -1.37 10.14
C VAL A 76 4.31 -2.48 10.29
N SER A 77 3.18 -2.17 10.93
CA SER A 77 2.08 -3.13 11.15
C SER A 77 1.01 -2.98 10.07
N TYR A 78 0.80 -4.03 9.29
CA TYR A 78 -0.21 -4.12 8.24
C TYR A 78 -0.63 -5.59 8.04
N ASP A 79 -1.83 -5.81 7.50
CA ASP A 79 -2.41 -7.14 7.29
C ASP A 79 -2.34 -7.57 5.81
N PHE A 80 -2.28 -6.61 4.88
CA PHE A 80 -2.13 -6.87 3.45
C PHE A 80 -1.48 -5.70 2.72
N ILE A 81 -1.01 -5.96 1.50
CA ILE A 81 -0.52 -4.95 0.56
C ILE A 81 -1.48 -4.86 -0.60
N ASP A 82 -1.88 -3.63 -0.91
CA ASP A 82 -2.66 -3.29 -2.08
C ASP A 82 -1.76 -2.64 -3.14
N LEU A 83 -1.84 -3.10 -4.39
CA LEU A 83 -1.04 -2.55 -5.48
C LEU A 83 -1.87 -1.53 -6.25
N ASN A 84 -1.49 -0.25 -6.16
CA ASN A 84 -2.15 0.78 -6.95
C ASN A 84 -1.71 0.66 -8.42
N VAL A 85 -2.65 0.23 -9.27
CA VAL A 85 -2.47 0.05 -10.71
C VAL A 85 -3.27 1.05 -11.55
N GLY A 86 -3.96 2.00 -10.90
CA GLY A 86 -4.97 2.86 -11.52
C GLY A 86 -4.78 4.35 -11.34
N CYS A 87 -3.77 4.81 -10.60
CA CYS A 87 -3.56 6.23 -10.33
C CYS A 87 -3.37 7.04 -11.64
N PRO A 88 -4.18 8.09 -11.89
CA PRO A 88 -4.15 8.85 -13.13
C PRO A 88 -3.04 9.92 -13.17
N LEU A 89 -2.24 10.06 -12.11
CA LEU A 89 -1.11 11.01 -12.09
C LEU A 89 -0.07 10.62 -13.15
N GLU A 90 0.43 11.59 -13.90
CA GLU A 90 1.28 11.37 -15.06
C GLU A 90 2.57 10.62 -14.69
N GLU A 91 3.20 10.99 -13.57
CA GLU A 91 4.43 10.35 -13.08
C GLU A 91 4.22 8.87 -12.72
N ILE A 92 3.04 8.54 -12.23
CA ILE A 92 2.67 7.18 -11.81
C ILE A 92 2.27 6.35 -13.04
N CYS A 93 1.48 6.92 -13.94
CA CYS A 93 1.11 6.29 -15.22
C CYS A 93 2.34 5.94 -16.07
N ALA A 94 3.37 6.79 -16.06
CA ALA A 94 4.63 6.54 -16.78
C ALA A 94 5.39 5.28 -16.29
N MET A 95 5.08 4.76 -15.10
CA MET A 95 5.72 3.58 -14.51
C MET A 95 5.24 2.25 -15.11
N ARG A 96 4.25 2.25 -16.03
CA ARG A 96 3.67 1.05 -16.68
C ARG A 96 3.12 0.03 -15.68
N LEU A 97 2.38 0.52 -14.68
CA LEU A 97 1.84 -0.24 -13.55
C LEU A 97 1.06 -1.51 -13.97
N PHE A 98 0.39 -1.49 -15.12
CA PHE A 98 -0.41 -2.62 -15.60
C PHE A 98 0.45 -3.82 -16.04
N LEU A 99 1.58 -3.58 -16.72
CA LEU A 99 2.52 -4.65 -17.06
C LEU A 99 3.18 -5.22 -15.80
N PHE A 100 3.47 -4.33 -14.84
CA PHE A 100 4.05 -4.70 -13.56
C PHE A 100 3.12 -5.60 -12.74
N ALA A 101 1.83 -5.28 -12.66
CA ALA A 101 0.85 -6.12 -11.95
C ALA A 101 0.87 -7.57 -12.45
N CYS A 102 0.93 -7.78 -13.77
CA CYS A 102 1.03 -9.11 -14.35
C CYS A 102 2.32 -9.84 -13.91
N LEU A 103 3.48 -9.19 -13.97
CA LEU A 103 4.76 -9.79 -13.56
C LEU A 103 4.85 -10.06 -12.06
N PHE A 104 4.33 -9.15 -11.23
CA PHE A 104 4.37 -9.27 -9.78
C PHE A 104 3.50 -10.44 -9.29
N ILE A 105 2.31 -10.65 -9.88
CA ILE A 105 1.46 -11.82 -9.58
C ILE A 105 2.23 -13.13 -9.84
N TYR A 106 2.95 -13.22 -10.97
CA TYR A 106 3.75 -14.41 -11.29
C TYR A 106 4.90 -14.66 -10.30
N PHE A 107 5.56 -13.61 -9.83
CA PHE A 107 6.70 -13.73 -8.92
C PHE A 107 6.28 -14.00 -7.47
N VAL A 108 5.22 -13.34 -7.01
CA VAL A 108 4.80 -13.30 -5.60
C VAL A 108 3.84 -14.42 -5.22
N CYS A 109 3.14 -15.07 -6.17
CA CYS A 109 2.35 -16.28 -5.89
C CYS A 109 3.16 -17.46 -5.27
N SER A 110 4.48 -17.34 -5.13
CA SER A 110 5.33 -18.29 -4.39
C SER A 110 5.45 -18.02 -2.88
N PHE A 111 5.01 -16.85 -2.39
CA PHE A 111 5.03 -16.47 -0.97
C PHE A 111 3.63 -16.03 -0.56
N SER A 112 2.96 -16.87 0.24
CA SER A 112 1.60 -16.65 0.76
C SER A 112 1.45 -15.26 1.40
N TYR A 113 0.22 -14.71 1.36
CA TYR A 113 -0.25 -13.41 1.90
C TYR A 113 -0.27 -12.22 0.93
N PHE A 114 -1.06 -12.30 -0.16
CA PHE A 114 -1.50 -11.10 -0.89
C PHE A 114 -3.00 -11.22 -1.25
N ILE A 115 -3.79 -10.25 -0.80
CA ILE A 115 -5.18 -10.07 -1.24
C ILE A 115 -5.19 -8.88 -2.19
N PHE A 116 -5.50 -9.13 -3.46
CA PHE A 116 -5.67 -8.10 -4.48
C PHE A 116 -7.04 -7.45 -4.34
N ILE A 117 -7.09 -6.12 -4.22
CA ILE A 117 -8.31 -5.34 -4.35
C ILE A 117 -8.07 -4.33 -5.48
N LEU A 118 -8.63 -4.61 -6.66
CA LEU A 118 -8.54 -3.73 -7.83
C LEU A 118 -9.25 -2.38 -7.60
#